data_AF-A0A7J6GAL2-F1
#
_entry.id   AF-A0A7J6GAL2-F1
#
_cell.length_a   1.000
_cell.length_b   1.000
_cell.length_c   1.000
_cell.angle_alpha   90.00
_cell.angle_beta   90.00
_cell.angle_gamma   90.00
#
_symmetry.space_group_name_H-M   'P 1'
#
loop_
_entity.id
_entity.type
_entity.pdbx_description
1 polymer ?
#
loop_
_entity_poly.entity_id
_entity_poly.type
_entity_poly.pdbx_seq_one_letter_code
_entity_poly.pdbx_strand_id
1 'polypeptide(L)'
;LSLKKKLGQVIDGKSYNRKCDVYSFGICFWEIYSCAMAYPNMNFAEMSSAIVLQNQRPEIPGCCPKSYSRILKKCWDANPEKCPDMADVVKLLEAIDTSKGDGMIPEDQAPGCFYFGTPRGP
;
A
#
# COMPACT_ATOMS: atom_id res chain seq x y z
N LEU A 1 -15.27 2.69 -11.32
CA LEU A 1 -16.69 2.82 -10.90
C LEU A 1 -17.29 1.58 -10.23
N SER A 2 -16.62 0.41 -10.24
CA SER A 2 -17.12 -0.81 -9.57
C SER A 2 -16.68 -0.98 -8.10
N LEU A 3 -15.62 -0.30 -7.66
CA LEU A 3 -15.20 -0.30 -6.25
C LEU A 3 -16.20 0.42 -5.33
N LYS A 4 -16.93 1.43 -5.84
CA LYS A 4 -17.89 2.21 -5.05
C LYS A 4 -19.19 1.48 -4.68
N LYS A 5 -19.50 0.35 -5.32
CA LYS A 5 -20.85 -0.25 -5.27
C LYS A 5 -21.00 -1.44 -4.31
N LYS A 6 -19.93 -1.90 -3.64
CA LYS A 6 -20.01 -3.09 -2.75
C LYS A 6 -19.81 -2.83 -1.25
N LEU A 7 -19.65 -1.57 -0.86
CA LEU A 7 -19.77 -1.10 0.52
C LEU A 7 -20.90 -0.06 0.68
N GLY A 8 -21.72 0.09 -0.37
CA GLY A 8 -22.91 0.90 -0.32
C GLY A 8 -24.06 0.11 0.27
N GLN A 9 -24.08 -0.08 1.59
CA GLN A 9 -25.35 -0.02 2.30
C GLN A 9 -25.17 0.71 3.63
N VAL A 10 -25.77 1.91 3.64
CA VAL A 10 -26.24 2.72 4.76
C VAL A 10 -25.19 3.66 5.42
N ILE A 11 -25.59 4.95 5.45
CA ILE A 11 -25.15 6.06 6.33
C ILE A 11 -24.02 6.97 5.80
N ASP A 12 -24.42 8.20 5.46
CA ASP A 12 -23.63 9.43 5.25
C ASP A 12 -22.38 9.35 4.37
N GLY A 13 -22.48 9.86 3.13
CA GLY A 13 -21.51 9.78 2.03
C GLY A 13 -20.14 10.44 2.21
N LYS A 14 -19.59 10.49 3.43
CA LYS A 14 -18.28 11.07 3.76
C LYS A 14 -17.26 10.06 4.29
N SER A 15 -17.69 8.99 4.97
CA SER A 15 -16.76 8.04 5.60
C SER A 15 -16.18 7.04 4.60
N TYR A 16 -16.99 6.66 3.60
CA TYR A 16 -16.65 5.58 2.69
C TYR A 16 -15.48 5.89 1.73
N ASN A 17 -15.32 7.13 1.26
CA ASN A 17 -14.20 7.49 0.40
C ASN A 17 -12.86 7.55 1.17
N ARG A 18 -12.86 7.94 2.45
CA ARG A 18 -11.61 8.22 3.18
C ARG A 18 -10.73 6.98 3.35
N LYS A 19 -11.34 5.82 3.62
CA LYS A 19 -10.59 4.55 3.70
C LYS A 19 -10.12 4.07 2.31
N CYS A 20 -10.86 4.39 1.24
CA CYS A 20 -10.37 4.15 -0.12
C CYS A 20 -9.12 5.00 -0.42
N ASP A 21 -9.09 6.27 -0.01
CA ASP A 21 -7.92 7.14 -0.19
C ASP A 21 -6.69 6.60 0.57
N VAL A 22 -6.89 6.09 1.79
CA VAL A 22 -5.82 5.44 2.58
C VAL A 22 -5.32 4.16 1.91
N TYR A 23 -6.22 3.34 1.37
CA TYR A 23 -5.84 2.14 0.61
C TYR A 23 -4.98 2.53 -0.61
N SER A 24 -5.45 3.47 -1.42
CA SER A 24 -4.74 3.95 -2.61
C SER A 24 -3.39 4.56 -2.24
N PHE A 25 -3.30 5.31 -1.13
CA PHE A 25 -2.03 5.78 -0.60
C PHE A 25 -1.09 4.63 -0.24
N GLY A 26 -1.57 3.57 0.41
CA GLY A 26 -0.78 2.38 0.70
C GLY A 26 -0.19 1.74 -0.55
N ILE A 27 -0.99 1.61 -1.61
CA ILE A 27 -0.53 1.13 -2.93
C ILE A 27 0.57 2.04 -3.48
N CYS A 28 0.32 3.35 -3.60
CA CYS A 28 1.33 4.29 -4.09
C CYS A 28 2.60 4.26 -3.26
N PHE A 29 2.48 4.14 -1.93
CA PHE A 29 3.64 4.08 -1.05
C PHE A 29 4.48 2.84 -1.32
N TRP A 30 3.84 1.69 -1.55
CA TRP A 30 4.54 0.47 -1.94
C TRP A 30 5.19 0.56 -3.32
N GLU A 31 4.53 1.19 -4.29
CA GLU A 31 5.08 1.39 -5.64
C GLU A 31 6.31 2.30 -5.60
N ILE A 32 6.29 3.35 -4.78
CA ILE A 32 7.44 4.23 -4.52
C ILE A 32 8.57 3.44 -3.84
N TYR A 33 8.24 2.65 -2.82
CA TYR A 33 9.23 1.88 -2.07
C TYR A 33 9.90 0.80 -2.94
N SER A 34 9.10 0.08 -3.73
CA SER A 34 9.56 -1.07 -4.52
C SER A 34 10.01 -0.67 -5.93
N CYS A 35 9.81 0.59 -6.32
CA CYS A 35 9.99 1.10 -7.68
C CYS A 35 9.31 0.22 -8.76
N ALA A 36 8.17 -0.38 -8.42
CA ALA A 36 7.47 -1.36 -9.25
C ALA A 36 5.96 -1.11 -9.25
N MET A 37 5.27 -1.60 -10.28
CA MET A 37 3.81 -1.51 -10.36
C MET A 37 3.18 -2.61 -9.50
N ALA A 38 2.19 -2.26 -8.67
CA ALA A 38 1.57 -3.20 -7.72
C ALA A 38 0.76 -4.31 -8.42
N TYR A 39 0.15 -3.98 -9.56
CA TYR A 39 -0.70 -4.89 -10.32
C TYR A 39 -0.39 -4.76 -11.83
N PRO A 40 0.77 -5.26 -12.29
CA PRO A 40 1.15 -5.18 -13.70
C PRO A 40 0.26 -6.09 -14.55
N ASN A 41 0.05 -5.71 -15.81
CA ASN A 41 -0.70 -6.50 -16.82
C ASN A 41 -2.17 -6.79 -16.46
N MET A 42 -2.75 -6.08 -15.48
CA MET A 42 -4.17 -6.19 -15.14
C MET A 42 -4.93 -4.95 -15.60
N ASN A 43 -6.09 -5.16 -16.22
CA ASN A 43 -7.03 -4.07 -16.44
C ASN A 43 -7.80 -3.74 -15.16
N PHE A 44 -8.60 -2.68 -15.17
CA PHE A 44 -9.32 -2.21 -13.99
C PHE A 44 -10.28 -3.26 -13.40
N ALA A 45 -10.95 -4.06 -14.23
CA ALA A 45 -11.90 -5.07 -13.77
C ALA A 45 -11.17 -6.25 -13.11
N GLU A 46 -10.06 -6.69 -13.70
CA GLU A 46 -9.19 -7.75 -13.16
C GLU A 46 -8.58 -7.32 -11.83
N MET A 47 -7.99 -6.12 -11.77
CA MET A 47 -7.43 -5.54 -10.56
C MET A 47 -8.49 -5.40 -9.45
N SER A 48 -9.70 -4.91 -9.79
CA SER A 48 -10.80 -4.81 -8.81
C SER A 48 -11.20 -6.18 -8.26
N SER A 49 -11.26 -7.21 -9.13
CA SER A 49 -11.57 -8.59 -8.74
C SER A 49 -10.49 -9.17 -7.82
N ALA A 50 -9.22 -9.03 -8.20
CA ALA A 50 -8.08 -9.44 -7.41
C ALA A 50 -8.08 -8.82 -5.99
N ILE A 51 -8.29 -7.50 -5.90
CA ILE A 51 -8.27 -6.78 -4.62
C ILE A 51 -9.45 -7.18 -3.72
N VAL A 52 -10.67 -7.21 -4.29
CA VAL A 52 -11.91 -7.30 -3.50
C VAL A 52 -12.33 -8.75 -3.27
N LEU A 53 -12.20 -9.62 -4.28
CA LEU A 53 -12.67 -11.01 -4.20
C LEU A 53 -11.57 -11.96 -3.75
N GLN A 54 -10.34 -11.74 -4.19
CA GLN A 54 -9.20 -12.61 -3.86
C GLN A 54 -8.36 -12.07 -2.71
N ASN A 55 -8.69 -10.88 -2.20
CA ASN A 55 -7.93 -10.18 -1.17
C ASN A 55 -6.43 -10.05 -1.52
N GLN A 56 -6.11 -9.90 -2.81
CA GLN A 56 -4.73 -9.76 -3.27
C GLN A 56 -4.15 -8.44 -2.77
N ARG A 57 -2.94 -8.50 -2.20
CA ARG A 57 -2.17 -7.35 -1.72
C ARG A 57 -0.75 -7.41 -2.26
N PRO A 58 -0.08 -6.27 -2.46
CA PRO A 58 1.32 -6.28 -2.87
C PRO A 58 2.18 -6.99 -1.82
N GLU A 59 3.11 -7.82 -2.28
CA GLU A 59 4.06 -8.49 -1.40
C GLU A 59 5.06 -7.47 -0.85
N ILE A 60 5.25 -7.45 0.49
CA ILE A 60 6.22 -6.56 1.10
C ILE A 60 7.57 -7.26 1.11
N PRO A 61 8.61 -6.70 0.46
CA PRO A 61 9.93 -7.31 0.42
C PRO A 61 10.49 -7.53 1.83
N GLY A 62 11.22 -8.63 2.04
CA GLY A 62 11.88 -8.91 3.33
C GLY A 62 12.92 -7.85 3.73
N CYS A 63 13.42 -7.08 2.76
CA CYS A 63 14.30 -5.94 2.98
C CYS A 63 13.55 -4.70 3.50
N CYS A 64 12.21 -4.68 3.48
CA CYS A 64 11.42 -3.54 3.94
C CYS A 64 11.58 -3.34 5.44
N PRO A 65 12.02 -2.14 5.90
CA PRO A 65 12.09 -1.83 7.31
C PRO A 65 10.75 -2.09 8.03
N LYS A 66 10.82 -2.57 9.27
CA LYS A 66 9.64 -3.03 10.01
C LYS A 66 8.61 -1.92 10.19
N SER A 67 9.05 -0.67 10.30
CA SER A 67 8.18 0.49 10.44
C SER A 67 7.36 0.75 9.18
N TYR A 68 7.98 0.70 8.00
CA TYR A 68 7.29 0.85 6.72
C TYR A 68 6.34 -0.31 6.43
N SER A 69 6.81 -1.55 6.63
CA SER A 69 5.96 -2.73 6.41
C SER A 69 4.71 -2.73 7.28
N ARG A 70 4.80 -2.20 8.51
CA ARG A 70 3.65 -2.04 9.41
C ARG A 70 2.65 -1.01 8.89
N ILE A 71 3.13 0.12 8.38
CA ILE A 71 2.26 1.17 7.81
C ILE A 71 1.56 0.64 6.57
N LEU A 72 2.29 0.03 5.64
CA LEU A 72 1.74 -0.60 4.44
C LEU A 72 0.63 -1.59 4.79
N LYS A 73 0.91 -2.56 5.68
CA LYS A 73 -0.08 -3.55 6.14
C LYS A 73 -1.35 -2.92 6.72
N LYS A 74 -1.21 -1.82 7.45
CA LYS A 74 -2.35 -1.08 8.02
C LYS A 74 -3.19 -0.40 6.94
N CYS A 75 -2.56 0.23 5.94
CA CYS A 75 -3.28 0.97 4.89
C CYS A 75 -4.21 0.09 4.07
N TRP A 76 -3.87 -1.19 3.87
CA TRP A 76 -4.64 -2.13 3.06
C TRP A 76 -5.09 -3.39 3.82
N ASP A 77 -5.25 -3.29 5.14
CA ASP A 77 -5.77 -4.38 5.96
C ASP A 77 -7.15 -4.82 5.45
N ALA A 78 -7.42 -6.13 5.49
CA ALA A 78 -8.71 -6.66 5.07
C ALA A 78 -9.86 -6.21 5.99
N ASN A 79 -9.53 -5.90 7.26
CA ASN A 79 -10.47 -5.32 8.20
C ASN A 79 -10.45 -3.78 8.09
N PRO A 80 -11.55 -3.13 7.65
CA PRO A 80 -11.61 -1.68 7.50
C PRO A 80 -11.41 -0.93 8.83
N GLU A 81 -11.75 -1.55 9.98
CA GLU A 81 -11.55 -0.95 11.30
C GLU A 81 -10.06 -0.86 11.70
N LYS A 82 -9.22 -1.70 11.09
CA LYS A 82 -7.76 -1.64 11.30
C LYS A 82 -7.08 -0.64 10.37
N CYS A 83 -7.76 -0.22 9.31
CA CYS A 83 -7.28 0.79 8.38
C CYS A 83 -7.28 2.15 9.09
N PRO A 84 -6.11 2.79 9.31
CA PRO A 84 -6.02 4.07 9.99
C PRO A 84 -6.70 5.17 9.18
N ASP A 85 -6.92 6.33 9.80
CA ASP A 85 -7.21 7.54 9.02
C ASP A 85 -5.92 8.14 8.47
N MET A 86 -6.04 8.92 7.40
CA MET A 86 -4.88 9.53 6.75
C MET A 86 -4.04 10.37 7.72
N ALA A 87 -4.68 11.06 8.67
CA ALA A 87 -3.99 11.80 9.72
C ALA A 87 -3.12 10.89 10.62
N ASP A 88 -3.56 9.67 10.88
CA ASP A 88 -2.78 8.71 11.67
C ASP A 88 -1.67 8.06 10.84
N VAL A 89 -1.88 7.87 9.53
CA VAL A 89 -0.82 7.47 8.60
C VAL A 89 0.32 8.49 8.62
N VAL A 90 -0.01 9.80 8.57
CA VAL A 90 0.98 10.88 8.65
C VAL A 90 1.75 10.81 9.97
N LYS A 91 1.06 10.72 11.11
CA LYS A 91 1.72 10.57 12.42
C LYS A 91 2.64 9.35 12.49
N LEU A 92 2.20 8.23 11.92
CA LEU A 92 3.01 7.00 11.88
C LEU A 92 4.28 7.18 11.05
N LEU A 93 4.19 7.92 9.94
CA LEU A 93 5.34 8.24 9.08
C LEU A 93 6.28 9.24 9.76
N GLU A 94 5.76 10.29 10.39
CA GLU A 94 6.54 11.29 11.14
C GLU A 94 7.26 10.69 12.35
N ALA A 95 6.67 9.65 12.95
CA ALA A 95 7.28 8.91 14.06
C ALA A 95 8.42 7.97 13.62
N ILE A 96 8.63 7.77 12.30
CA ILE A 96 9.78 7.01 11.82
C ILE A 96 11.03 7.85 11.99
N ASP A 97 11.85 7.43 12.94
CA ASP A 97 13.13 8.06 13.22
C ASP A 97 14.17 7.63 12.17
N THR A 98 14.34 8.47 11.15
CA THR A 98 15.34 8.25 10.08
C THR A 98 16.78 8.33 10.58
N SER A 99 17.03 8.87 11.78
CA SER A 99 18.36 8.97 12.37
C SER A 99 18.85 7.65 12.98
N LYS A 100 17.94 6.70 13.27
CA LYS A 100 18.26 5.40 13.87
C LYS A 100 18.55 4.29 12.85
N GLY A 101 18.69 4.62 11.57
CA GLY A 101 18.99 3.63 10.52
C GLY A 101 17.79 2.81 10.06
N ASP A 102 16.56 3.23 10.39
CA ASP A 102 15.31 2.64 9.86
C ASP A 102 14.88 3.30 8.52
N GLY A 103 15.80 4.06 7.91
CA GLY A 103 15.62 4.73 6.63
C GLY A 103 15.72 3.77 5.43
N MET A 104 15.61 4.33 4.22
CA MET A 104 15.80 3.58 2.98
C MET A 104 17.20 2.96 2.96
N ILE A 105 17.27 1.65 2.68
CA ILE A 105 18.54 0.93 2.57
C ILE A 105 19.38 1.60 1.47
N PRO A 106 20.66 1.92 1.70
CA PRO A 106 21.55 2.38 0.64
C PRO A 106 21.60 1.38 -0.52
N GLU A 107 21.59 1.85 -1.77
CA GLU A 107 21.65 1.02 -2.99
C GLU A 107 22.77 -0.04 -2.95
N ASP A 108 23.90 0.30 -2.31
CA ASP A 108 25.09 -0.55 -2.17
C ASP A 108 24.89 -1.76 -1.23
N GLN A 109 23.87 -1.72 -0.36
CA GLN A 109 23.65 -2.69 0.71
C GLN A 109 22.35 -3.48 0.55
N ALA A 110 21.83 -3.56 -0.68
CA ALA A 110 20.69 -4.39 -1.06
C ALA A 110 21.09 -5.72 -1.74
N PRO A 111 21.99 -6.57 -1.19
CA PRO A 111 22.23 -7.89 -1.76
C PRO A 111 20.99 -8.75 -1.48
N GLY A 112 20.07 -8.79 -2.46
CA GLY A 112 18.90 -9.66 -2.43
C GLY A 112 17.53 -8.97 -2.51
N CYS A 113 17.45 -7.64 -2.61
CA CYS A 113 16.16 -6.97 -2.85
C CYS A 113 15.92 -6.75 -4.35
N PHE A 114 15.52 -7.82 -5.05
CA PHE A 114 15.38 -7.86 -6.51
C PHE A 114 14.19 -7.07 -7.11
N TYR A 115 13.43 -6.31 -6.31
CA TYR A 115 12.26 -5.58 -6.80
C TYR A 115 12.60 -4.33 -7.63
N PHE A 116 13.82 -3.79 -7.49
CA PHE A 116 14.30 -2.65 -8.29
C PHE A 116 14.67 -3.02 -9.74
N GLY A 117 14.63 -4.32 -10.10
CA GLY A 117 15.21 -4.84 -11.34
C GLY A 117 14.24 -5.08 -12.50
N THR A 118 12.91 -4.97 -12.33
CA THR A 118 12.01 -5.10 -13.48
C THR A 118 12.01 -3.81 -14.29
N PRO A 119 12.43 -3.84 -15.58
CA PRO A 119 12.34 -2.67 -16.43
C PRO A 119 10.89 -2.20 -16.47
N ARG A 120 10.67 -0.90 -16.29
CA ARG A 120 9.41 -0.28 -16.73
C ARG A 120 9.24 -0.68 -18.19
N GLY A 121 8.10 -1.29 -18.51
CA GLY A 121 7.76 -1.70 -19.88
C GLY A 121 7.87 -0.52 -20.86
N PRO A 122 7.80 -0.80 -22.18
CA PRO A 122 8.12 0.17 -23.24
C PRO A 122 7.32 1.47 -23.15
#